data_AF-A0A4R3AML5-F1
#
_entry.id   AF-A0A4R3AML5-F1
#
_cell.length_a   1.000
_cell.length_b   1.000
_cell.length_c   1.000
_cell.angle_alpha   90.00
_cell.angle_beta   90.00
_cell.angle_gamma   90.00
#
_symmetry.space_group_name_H-M   'P 1'
#
loop_
_entity.id
_entity.type
_entity.pdbx_description
1 polymer ?
#
loop_
_entity_poly.entity_id
_entity_poly.type
_entity_poly.pdbx_seq_one_letter_code
_entity_poly.pdbx_strand_id
1 'polypeptide(L)'
;MRPVDLPLLKVGQRVMCVFDGFPAIVFSGWPTTSYGTFAGKVIAVENNINTSGLFRALVIEDKGQKPWPPQIKVGAGVQGIAILNDVPIWYELWRNINGFPPDYYIVKNENKATNDAAAK
;
A
#
# COMPACT_ATOMS: atom_id res chain seq x y z
N MET A 1 9.72 -4.55 7.25
CA MET A 1 9.66 -5.07 5.87
C MET A 1 10.97 -5.76 5.55
N ARG A 2 10.96 -6.87 4.79
CA ARG A 2 12.23 -7.52 4.38
C ARG A 2 12.88 -6.72 3.25
N PRO A 3 14.20 -6.83 3.05
CA PRO A 3 14.88 -6.13 1.95
C PRO A 3 14.28 -6.40 0.56
N VAL A 4 13.82 -7.63 0.30
CA VAL A 4 13.19 -8.02 -0.97
C VAL A 4 11.85 -7.31 -1.22
N ASP A 5 11.18 -6.85 -0.17
CA ASP A 5 9.89 -6.15 -0.26
C ASP A 5 10.08 -4.64 -0.49
N LEU A 6 11.30 -4.11 -0.29
CA LEU A 6 11.60 -2.68 -0.44
C LEU A 6 11.27 -2.12 -1.84
N PRO A 7 11.66 -2.74 -2.97
CA PRO A 7 11.32 -2.22 -4.30
C PRO A 7 9.82 -2.29 -4.63
N LEU A 8 9.05 -3.05 -3.86
CA LEU A 8 7.60 -3.20 -4.04
C LEU A 8 6.80 -2.07 -3.39
N LEU A 9 7.42 -1.31 -2.47
CA LEU A 9 6.80 -0.22 -1.74
C LEU A 9 7.14 1.12 -2.36
N LYS A 10 6.10 1.93 -2.58
CA LYS A 10 6.23 3.27 -3.15
C LYS A 10 5.54 4.28 -2.28
N VAL A 11 6.11 5.48 -2.22
CA VAL A 11 5.43 6.63 -1.61
C VAL A 11 4.14 6.89 -2.39
N GLY A 12 3.05 7.13 -1.68
CA GLY A 12 1.71 7.31 -2.23
C GLY A 12 0.91 6.00 -2.37
N GLN A 13 1.53 4.84 -2.20
CA GLN A 13 0.87 3.55 -2.34
C GLN A 13 -0.20 3.35 -1.25
N ARG A 14 -1.31 2.73 -1.65
CA ARG A 14 -2.42 2.41 -0.76
C ARG A 14 -2.10 1.18 0.09
N VAL A 15 -2.36 1.30 1.39
CA VAL A 15 -2.17 0.24 2.38
C VAL A 15 -3.48 0.04 3.11
N MET A 16 -3.88 -1.21 3.28
CA MET A 16 -5.01 -1.60 4.13
C MET A 16 -4.48 -1.99 5.51
N CYS A 17 -4.91 -1.28 6.54
CA CYS A 17 -4.48 -1.45 7.92
C CYS A 17 -5.57 -2.18 8.72
N VAL A 18 -5.17 -3.21 9.45
CA VAL A 18 -5.96 -3.88 10.47
C VAL A 18 -5.29 -3.60 11.81
N PHE A 19 -6.03 -3.00 12.73
CA PHE A 19 -5.50 -2.60 14.04
C PHE A 19 -5.89 -3.59 15.12
N ASP A 20 -4.97 -3.86 16.04
CA ASP A 20 -5.26 -4.68 17.21
C ASP A 20 -6.37 -4.04 18.06
N GLY A 21 -7.27 -4.87 18.57
CA GLY A 21 -8.44 -4.42 19.35
C GLY A 21 -9.64 -3.99 18.50
N PHE A 22 -9.53 -3.99 17.18
CA PHE A 22 -10.65 -3.75 16.26
C PHE A 22 -10.92 -5.00 15.42
N PRO A 23 -12.11 -5.62 15.52
CA PRO A 23 -12.39 -6.85 14.79
C PRO A 23 -12.43 -6.58 13.28
N ALA A 24 -11.62 -7.32 12.52
CA ALA A 24 -11.69 -7.37 11.07
C ALA A 24 -12.50 -8.58 10.63
N ILE A 25 -13.66 -8.33 10.01
CA ILE A 25 -14.54 -9.37 9.47
C ILE A 25 -14.58 -9.17 7.96
N VAL A 26 -14.01 -10.13 7.23
CA VAL A 26 -13.99 -10.14 5.76
C VAL A 26 -14.95 -11.21 5.27
N PHE A 27 -15.97 -10.81 4.51
CA PHE A 27 -16.92 -11.74 3.92
C PHE A 27 -16.57 -12.01 2.46
N SER A 28 -16.24 -13.26 2.12
CA SER A 28 -16.04 -13.68 0.73
C SER A 28 -17.37 -13.63 -0.03
N GLY A 29 -17.49 -12.75 -1.02
CA GLY A 29 -18.66 -12.62 -1.89
C GLY A 29 -19.49 -11.34 -1.72
N TRP A 30 -19.24 -10.55 -0.67
CA TRP A 30 -19.94 -9.27 -0.42
C TRP A 30 -18.97 -8.19 0.09
N PRO A 31 -18.19 -7.56 -0.81
CA PRO A 31 -17.08 -6.69 -0.44
C PRO A 31 -17.47 -5.49 0.42
N THR A 32 -18.66 -4.91 0.17
CA THR A 32 -19.17 -3.71 0.84
C THR A 32 -19.52 -3.92 2.32
N THR A 33 -19.57 -5.17 2.78
CA THR A 33 -19.93 -5.53 4.18
C THR A 33 -18.68 -5.92 4.99
N SER A 34 -17.48 -5.76 4.44
CA SER A 34 -16.25 -6.02 5.19
C SER A 34 -15.99 -4.89 6.19
N TYR A 35 -15.74 -5.22 7.46
CA TYR A 35 -15.48 -4.27 8.55
C TYR A 35 -14.09 -4.50 9.15
N GLY A 36 -13.54 -3.45 9.78
CA GLY A 36 -12.29 -3.53 10.55
C GLY A 36 -10.99 -3.37 9.75
N THR A 37 -11.10 -3.08 8.46
CA THR A 37 -9.95 -2.67 7.63
C THR A 37 -10.05 -1.18 7.34
N PHE A 38 -8.92 -0.48 7.47
CA PHE A 38 -8.83 0.97 7.32
C PHE A 38 -7.80 1.34 6.27
N ALA A 39 -8.10 2.32 5.43
CA ALA A 39 -7.19 2.73 4.39
C ALA A 39 -6.10 3.66 4.94
N GLY A 40 -4.87 3.46 4.47
CA GLY A 40 -3.73 4.31 4.72
C GLY A 40 -2.92 4.51 3.44
N LYS A 41 -1.99 5.46 3.51
CA LYS A 41 -1.09 5.80 2.41
C LYS A 41 0.35 5.88 2.91
N VAL A 42 1.28 5.25 2.19
CA VAL A 42 2.71 5.36 2.47
C VAL A 42 3.16 6.79 2.19
N ILE A 43 3.77 7.45 3.17
CA ILE A 43 4.34 8.80 2.99
C ILE A 43 5.85 8.79 2.84
N ALA A 44 6.50 7.77 3.40
CA ALA A 44 7.93 7.62 3.34
C ALA A 44 8.32 6.16 3.56
N VAL A 45 9.43 5.78 2.97
CA VAL A 45 10.12 4.52 3.24
C VAL A 45 11.51 4.89 3.71
N GLU A 46 11.87 4.47 4.91
CA GLU A 46 13.20 4.72 5.45
C GLU A 46 14.21 3.84 4.72
N ASN A 47 15.32 4.44 4.27
CA ASN A 47 16.41 3.69 3.62
C ASN A 47 17.38 3.07 4.64
N ASN A 48 17.20 3.33 5.94
CA ASN A 48 18.06 2.81 6.99
C ASN A 48 17.56 1.44 7.48
N ILE A 49 18.48 0.50 7.63
CA ILE A 49 18.21 -0.85 8.10
C ILE A 49 18.28 -0.84 9.64
N ASN A 50 17.29 -1.42 10.30
CA ASN A 50 17.34 -1.56 11.76
C ASN A 50 18.33 -2.67 12.18
N THR A 51 18.61 -2.80 13.49
CA THR A 51 19.49 -3.86 14.02
C THR A 51 19.03 -5.28 13.69
N SER A 52 17.78 -5.46 13.28
CA SER A 52 17.18 -6.73 12.87
C SER A 52 17.17 -6.96 11.34
N GLY A 53 17.76 -6.07 10.53
CA GLY A 53 17.79 -6.21 9.08
C GLY A 53 16.52 -5.77 8.33
N LEU A 54 15.58 -5.10 9.02
CA LEU A 54 14.28 -4.72 8.48
C LEU A 54 14.20 -3.22 8.16
N PHE A 55 13.46 -2.91 7.10
CA PHE A 55 13.12 -1.54 6.69
C PHE A 55 11.79 -1.10 7.30
N ARG A 56 11.63 0.22 7.47
CA ARG A 56 10.42 0.87 7.97
C ARG A 56 9.72 1.66 6.87
N ALA A 57 8.40 1.59 6.85
CA ALA A 57 7.55 2.44 6.03
C ALA A 57 6.64 3.24 6.96
N LEU A 58 6.52 4.53 6.71
CA LEU A 58 5.61 5.43 7.42
C LEU A 58 4.30 5.51 6.63
N VAL A 59 3.20 5.20 7.31
CA VAL A 59 1.86 5.20 6.74
C VAL A 59 1.00 6.18 7.53
N ILE A 60 0.21 6.97 6.81
CA ILE A 60 -0.79 7.86 7.41
C ILE A 60 -2.19 7.43 6.97
N GLU A 61 -3.19 7.90 7.70
CA GLU A 61 -4.59 7.76 7.32
C GLU A 61 -4.86 8.38 5.94
N ASP A 62 -5.60 7.67 5.09
CA ASP A 62 -6.09 8.22 3.84
C ASP A 62 -7.36 9.04 4.09
N LYS A 63 -7.22 10.38 4.10
CA LYS A 63 -8.32 11.33 4.36
C LYS A 63 -9.52 11.21 3.41
N GLY A 64 -9.35 10.57 2.25
CA GLY A 64 -10.42 10.32 1.29
C GLY A 64 -11.24 9.06 1.58
N GLN A 65 -10.92 8.34 2.66
CA GLN A 65 -11.51 7.06 3.01
C GLN A 65 -12.03 7.08 4.47
N LYS A 66 -12.52 5.93 4.93
CA LYS A 66 -12.95 5.77 6.32
C LYS A 66 -11.79 6.09 7.28
N PRO A 67 -12.00 6.99 8.27
CA PRO A 67 -10.95 7.37 9.19
C PRO A 67 -10.54 6.20 10.08
N TRP A 68 -9.30 6.25 10.57
CA TRP A 68 -8.81 5.27 11.53
C TRP A 68 -9.60 5.37 12.84
N PRO A 69 -9.76 4.26 13.59
CA PRO A 69 -10.49 4.30 14.84
C PRO A 69 -9.86 5.29 15.85
N PRO A 70 -10.64 6.21 16.43
CA PRO A 70 -10.11 7.23 17.32
C PRO A 70 -9.57 6.67 18.65
N GLN A 71 -9.93 5.43 18.99
CA GLN A 71 -9.47 4.78 20.23
C GLN A 71 -8.14 4.03 20.05
N ILE A 72 -7.52 4.04 18.86
CA ILE A 72 -6.18 3.47 18.68
C ILE A 72 -5.20 4.26 19.53
N LYS A 73 -4.44 3.54 20.36
CA LYS A 73 -3.40 4.12 21.19
C LYS A 73 -2.03 3.97 20.53
N VAL A 74 -1.13 4.89 20.85
CA VAL A 74 0.28 4.75 20.49
C VAL A 74 0.81 3.43 21.06
N GLY A 75 1.51 2.65 20.24
CA GLY A 75 2.01 1.33 20.61
C GLY A 75 1.03 0.19 20.31
N ALA A 76 -0.18 0.47 19.82
CA ALA A 76 -1.06 -0.58 19.28
C ALA A 76 -0.41 -1.24 18.05
N GLY A 77 -0.54 -2.56 17.94
CA GLY A 77 -0.11 -3.29 16.77
C GLY A 77 -1.00 -2.97 15.56
N VAL A 78 -0.38 -3.05 14.38
CA VAL A 78 -1.07 -2.88 13.10
C VAL A 78 -0.52 -3.87 12.09
N GLN A 79 -1.41 -4.55 11.38
CA GLN A 79 -1.08 -5.34 10.21
C GLN A 79 -1.44 -4.53 8.97
N GLY A 80 -0.42 -4.23 8.15
CA GLY A 80 -0.57 -3.50 6.89
C GLY A 80 -0.49 -4.43 5.69
N ILE A 81 -1.46 -4.34 4.78
CA ILE A 81 -1.49 -5.03 3.49
C ILE A 81 -1.35 -3.96 2.40
N ALA A 82 -0.17 -3.85 1.82
CA ALA A 82 0.08 -2.89 0.73
C ALA A 82 -0.44 -3.46 -0.59
N ILE A 83 -1.33 -2.72 -1.27
CA ILE A 83 -1.79 -3.08 -2.61
C ILE A 83 -0.75 -2.57 -3.59
N LEU A 84 -0.15 -3.47 -4.37
CA LEU A 84 0.93 -3.11 -5.31
C LEU A 84 0.39 -2.45 -6.57
N ASN A 85 -0.55 -3.11 -7.27
CA ASN A 85 -1.19 -2.60 -8.48
C ASN A 85 -2.64 -3.06 -8.57
N ASP A 86 -3.46 -2.22 -9.21
CA ASP A 86 -4.81 -2.58 -9.62
C ASP A 86 -4.75 -3.16 -11.03
N VAL A 87 -5.04 -4.45 -11.16
CA VAL A 87 -4.95 -5.18 -12.42
C VAL A 87 -6.32 -5.81 -12.74
N PRO A 88 -6.80 -5.76 -13.99
CA PRO A 88 -8.07 -6.38 -14.35
C PRO A 88 -8.09 -7.89 -14.05
N ILE A 89 -9.22 -8.41 -13.57
CA ILE A 89 -9.36 -9.84 -13.21
C ILE A 89 -8.99 -10.77 -14.37
N TRP A 90 -9.40 -10.41 -15.59
CA TRP A 90 -9.10 -11.23 -16.78
C TRP A 90 -7.59 -11.37 -17.03
N TYR A 91 -6.81 -10.33 -16.71
CA TYR A 91 -5.36 -10.32 -16.90
C TYR A 91 -4.68 -11.27 -15.92
N GLU A 92 -5.05 -11.20 -14.63
CA GLU A 92 -4.55 -12.12 -13.61
C GLU A 92 -4.92 -13.57 -13.93
N LEU A 93 -6.13 -13.82 -14.44
CA LEU A 93 -6.57 -15.14 -14.87
C LEU A 93 -5.72 -15.67 -16.04
N TRP A 94 -5.54 -14.86 -17.09
CA TRP A 94 -4.70 -15.21 -18.23
C TRP A 94 -3.23 -15.43 -17.83
N ARG A 95 -2.67 -14.55 -17.01
CA ARG A 95 -1.28 -14.61 -16.51
C ARG A 95 -1.04 -15.91 -15.74
N ASN A 96 -1.96 -16.25 -14.83
CA ASN A 96 -1.87 -17.46 -14.01
C ASN A 96 -2.01 -18.74 -14.86
N ILE A 97 -2.89 -18.75 -15.88
CA ILE A 97 -3.02 -19.89 -16.80
C ILE A 97 -1.73 -20.13 -17.60
N ASN A 98 -1.03 -19.07 -17.99
CA ASN A 98 0.20 -19.15 -18.78
C ASN A 98 1.48 -19.25 -17.93
N GLY A 99 1.38 -19.21 -16.60
CA GLY A 99 2.52 -19.30 -15.69
C GLY A 99 3.46 -18.10 -15.72
N PHE A 100 3.00 -16.94 -16.21
CA PHE A 100 3.81 -15.73 -16.21
C PHE A 100 3.99 -15.20 -14.77
N PRO A 101 5.21 -14.74 -14.41
CA PRO A 101 5.43 -14.16 -13.09
C PRO A 101 4.56 -12.92 -12.89
N PRO A 102 4.19 -12.57 -11.65
CA PRO A 102 3.57 -11.30 -11.36
C PRO A 102 4.45 -10.17 -11.87
N ASP A 103 3.86 -9.16 -12.49
CA ASP A 103 4.63 -8.02 -12.95
C ASP A 103 5.18 -7.25 -11.73
N TYR A 104 6.50 -7.30 -11.57
CA TYR A 104 7.24 -6.44 -10.66
C TYR A 104 7.43 -5.08 -11.35
N TYR A 105 6.50 -4.15 -11.13
CA TYR A 105 6.49 -2.92 -11.92
C TYR A 105 7.50 -1.86 -11.45
N ILE A 106 8.35 -1.47 -12.40
CA ILE A 106 9.18 -0.26 -12.42
C ILE A 106 8.25 0.94 -12.62
N VAL A 107 8.31 1.96 -11.76
CA VAL A 107 7.50 3.18 -11.96
C VAL A 107 8.08 3.98 -13.11
N LYS A 108 7.24 4.29 -14.09
CA LYS A 108 7.49 5.38 -15.03
C LYS A 108 7.28 6.69 -14.27
N ASN A 109 8.36 7.39 -13.93
CA ASN A 109 8.28 8.74 -13.38
C ASN A 109 7.64 9.65 -14.44
N GLU A 110 6.36 9.97 -14.29
CA GLU A 110 5.76 11.09 -15.02
C GLU A 110 6.28 12.40 -14.40
N ASN A 111 7.52 12.74 -14.70
CA ASN A 111 7.97 14.13 -14.61
C ASN A 111 7.18 14.90 -15.66
N LYS A 112 6.09 15.52 -15.22
CA LYS A 112 5.41 16.59 -15.95
C LYS A 112 6.47 17.61 -16.33
N ALA A 113 6.72 17.73 -17.64
CA ALA A 113 7.47 18.82 -18.23
C ALA A 113 6.83 20.13 -17.74
N THR A 114 7.52 20.84 -16.85
CA THR A 114 7.21 22.23 -16.55
C THR A 114 7.78 23.04 -17.71
N ASN A 115 6.88 23.75 -18.38
CA ASN A 115 7.12 24.60 -19.53
C ASN A 115 8.25 25.62 -19.28
N ASP A 116 9.40 25.43 -19.94
CA ASP A 116 10.32 26.53 -20.23
C ASP A 116 9.75 27.35 -21.40
N ALA A 117 8.83 28.25 -21.09
CA ALA A 117 8.36 29.29 -21.99
C ALA A 117 8.21 30.61 -21.23
N ALA A 118 9.33 31.13 -20.73
CA ALA A 118 9.45 32.50 -20.24
C ALA A 118 10.92 32.98 -20.29
N ALA A 119 11.53 32.95 -21.47
CA ALA A 119 12.74 33.73 -21.75
C ALA A 119 12.95 33.88 -23.27
N LYS A 120 12.20 34.81 -23.88
CA LYS A 120 12.68 35.66 -24.97
C LYS A 120 11.71 36.79 -25.26
#